data_AF-A0A833G3J5-F1
#
_entry.id   AF-A0A833G3J5-F1
#
_cell.length_a   1.000
_cell.length_b   1.000
_cell.length_c   1.000
_cell.angle_alpha   90.00
_cell.angle_beta   90.00
_cell.angle_gamma   90.00
#
_symmetry.space_group_name_H-M   'P 1'
#
loop_
_entity.id
_entity.type
_entity.pdbx_description
1 polymer ?
#
loop_
_entity_poly.entity_id
_entity_poly.type
_entity_poly.pdbx_seq_one_letter_code
_entity_poly.pdbx_strand_id
1 'polypeptide(L)' 'RARVMGANRIELSGFTDTMRERLTAYGLFHEIISWKLRMFVPVDANGPIVLAKLLDRWPVERIGEREAA' A
#
# COMPACT_ATOMS: atom_id res chain seq x y z
N ARG A 1 -5.57 -6.81 1.82
CA ARG A 1 -4.68 -7.37 2.86
C ARG A 1 -3.67 -8.31 2.21
N ALA A 2 -2.41 -8.28 2.63
CA ALA A 2 -1.37 -9.21 2.19
C ALA A 2 -0.56 -9.65 3.42
N ARG A 3 -0.29 -10.95 3.57
CA ARG A 3 0.68 -11.44 4.56
C ARG A 3 2.03 -11.52 3.89
N VAL A 4 2.97 -10.70 4.31
CA VAL A 4 4.32 -10.62 3.74
C VAL A 4 5.31 -10.71 4.88
N MET A 5 6.29 -11.61 4.76
CA MET A 5 7.31 -11.86 5.79
C MET A 5 6.71 -12.06 7.20
N GLY A 6 5.61 -12.82 7.28
CA GLY A 6 4.93 -13.12 8.54
C GLY A 6 3.99 -12.02 9.07
N ALA A 7 4.07 -10.79 8.55
CA ALA A 7 3.27 -9.64 9.00
C ALA A 7 2.06 -9.36 8.09
N ASN A 8 0.94 -8.92 8.69
CA ASN A 8 -0.22 -8.42 7.95
C ASN A 8 0.06 -6.99 7.47
N ARG A 9 0.00 -6.78 6.15
CA ARG A 9 0.24 -5.49 5.51
C ARG A 9 -0.91 -5.12 4.58
N ILE A 10 -1.09 -3.81 4.38
CA ILE A 10 -1.95 -3.27 3.33
C ILE A 10 -1.06 -3.01 2.12
N GLU A 11 -1.34 -3.70 1.02
CA GLU A 11 -0.63 -3.56 -0.25
C GLU A 11 -1.44 -2.69 -1.20
N LEU A 12 -0.77 -1.78 -1.90
CA LEU A 12 -1.31 -1.07 -3.04
C LEU A 12 -0.90 -1.74 -4.34
N SER A 13 -1.84 -1.81 -5.29
CA SER A 13 -1.64 -2.34 -6.63
C SER A 13 -2.17 -1.36 -7.68
N GLY A 14 -1.71 -1.48 -8.92
CA GLY A 14 -2.23 -0.66 -10.04
C GLY A 14 -1.75 0.79 -10.05
N PHE A 15 -0.65 1.10 -9.33
CA PHE A 15 -0.04 2.42 -9.37
C PHE A 15 0.97 2.53 -10.53
N THR A 16 1.13 3.74 -11.08
CA THR A 16 2.18 4.06 -12.07
C THR A 16 3.48 4.47 -11.38
N ASP A 17 4.61 4.51 -12.10
CA ASP A 17 5.88 4.96 -11.51
C ASP A 17 5.84 6.42 -11.06
N THR A 18 5.10 7.30 -11.74
CA THR A 18 4.89 8.68 -11.26
C THR A 18 4.08 8.70 -9.95
N MET A 19 3.13 7.79 -9.78
CA MET A 19 2.39 7.64 -8.51
C MET A 19 3.29 7.06 -7.42
N ARG A 20 4.24 6.18 -7.77
CA ARG A 20 5.21 5.62 -6.82
C ARG A 20 5.97 6.72 -6.07
N GLU A 21 6.56 7.66 -6.79
CA GLU A 21 7.32 8.74 -6.17
C GLU A 21 6.45 9.56 -5.21
N ARG A 22 5.21 9.87 -5.62
CA ARG A 22 4.25 10.59 -4.78
C ARG A 22 3.82 9.79 -3.55
N LEU A 23 3.58 8.49 -3.70
CA LEU A 23 3.18 7.61 -2.60
C LEU A 23 4.33 7.42 -1.61
N THR A 24 5.57 7.32 -2.08
CA THR A 24 6.75 7.35 -1.20
C THR A 24 6.83 8.66 -0.41
N ALA A 25 6.55 9.80 -1.05
CA ALA A 25 6.51 11.10 -0.36
C ALA A 25 5.39 11.19 0.70
N TYR A 26 4.29 10.45 0.54
CA TYR A 26 3.26 10.33 1.57
C TYR A 26 3.66 9.45 2.76
N GLY A 27 4.78 8.72 2.66
CA GLY A 27 5.29 7.81 3.70
C GLY A 27 5.03 6.35 3.43
N LEU A 28 4.60 5.97 2.22
CA LEU A 28 4.55 4.57 1.83
C LEU A 28 5.95 4.06 1.50
N PHE A 29 6.14 2.75 1.65
CA PHE A 29 7.39 2.11 1.29
C PHE A 29 7.16 1.04 0.24
N HIS A 30 8.22 0.76 -0.52
CA HIS A 30 8.20 -0.27 -1.55
C HIS A 30 9.28 -1.31 -1.29
N GLU A 31 8.96 -2.57 -1.53
CA GLU A 31 9.88 -3.70 -1.43
C GLU A 31 9.85 -4.48 -2.74
N ILE A 32 11.00 -5.02 -3.14
CA ILE A 32 11.08 -5.99 -4.24
C ILE A 32 10.90 -7.38 -3.62
N ILE A 33 9.81 -8.05 -3.97
CA ILE A 33 9.48 -9.39 -3.49
C ILE A 33 9.24 -10.26 -4.71
N SER A 34 10.02 -11.33 -4.84
CA SER A 34 9.94 -12.25 -5.98
C SER A 34 9.93 -11.44 -7.29
N TRP A 35 11.03 -10.72 -7.56
CA TRP A 35 11.27 -9.89 -8.78
C TRP A 35 10.23 -8.78 -9.06
N LYS A 36 9.18 -8.65 -8.24
CA LYS A 36 8.12 -7.67 -8.41
C LYS A 36 8.22 -6.59 -7.35
N LEU A 37 8.13 -5.35 -7.79
CA LEU A 37 8.09 -4.20 -6.91
C LEU A 37 6.67 -4.03 -6.36
N ARG A 38 6.54 -4.09 -5.03
CA ARG A 38 5.27 -4.03 -4.30
C ARG A 38 5.31 -2.86 -3.33
N MET A 39 4.15 -2.23 -3.12
CA MET A 39 4.04 -1.05 -2.29
C MET A 39 3.11 -1.32 -1.11
N PHE A 40 3.50 -0.83 0.07
CA PHE A 40 2.80 -1.10 1.31
C PHE A 40 2.62 0.16 2.16
N VAL A 41 1.55 0.17 2.95
CA VAL A 41 1.36 1.12 4.05
C VAL A 41 2.22 0.68 5.23
N PRO A 42 2.92 1.60 5.94
CA PRO A 42 3.60 1.29 7.19
C PRO A 42 2.67 0.61 8.20
N VAL A 43 3.21 -0.31 8.97
CA VAL A 43 2.48 -1.02 10.05
C VAL A 43 2.81 -0.46 11.44
N ASP A 44 3.63 0.58 11.49
CA ASP A 44 4.01 1.28 12.71
C ASP A 44 2.96 2.35 13.09
N ALA A 45 3.30 3.19 14.08
CA ALA A 45 2.43 4.27 14.54
C ALA A 45 2.04 5.29 13.45
N ASN A 46 2.83 5.39 12.37
CA ASN A 46 2.52 6.28 11.24
C ASN A 46 1.55 5.64 10.25
N GLY A 47 1.36 4.32 10.28
CA GLY A 47 0.47 3.59 9.36
C GLY A 47 -0.94 4.20 9.25
N PRO A 48 -1.65 4.43 10.36
CA PRO A 48 -2.97 5.07 10.33
C PRO A 48 -2.97 6.48 9.73
N ILE A 49 -1.91 7.27 9.95
CA ILE A 49 -1.77 8.63 9.43
C ILE A 49 -1.57 8.60 7.92
N VAL A 50 -0.68 7.73 7.43
CA VAL A 50 -0.42 7.54 6.00
C VAL A 50 -1.68 7.03 5.29
N LEU A 51 -2.39 6.07 5.91
CA LEU A 51 -3.63 5.55 5.38
C LEU A 51 -4.72 6.64 5.31
N ALA A 52 -4.86 7.46 6.35
CA ALA A 52 -5.81 8.57 6.35
C ALA A 52 -5.53 9.56 5.21
N LYS A 53 -4.26 9.95 4.99
CA LYS A 53 -3.86 10.81 3.86
C LYS A 53 -4.20 10.19 2.51
N LEU A 54 -4.02 8.87 2.37
CA LEU A 54 -4.37 8.15 1.16
C LEU A 54 -5.88 8.21 0.91
N LEU A 55 -6.69 7.92 1.93
CA LEU A 55 -8.15 7.87 1.81
C LEU A 55 -8.78 9.25 1.63
N ASP A 56 -8.16 10.30 2.17
CA ASP A 56 -8.56 11.69 1.95
C ASP A 56 -8.36 12.10 0.48
N ARG A 57 -7.27 11.62 -0.14
CA ARG A 57 -6.96 11.93 -1.54
C ARG A 57 -7.68 11.01 -2.54
N TRP A 58 -7.86 9.75 -2.19
CA TRP A 58 -8.50 8.72 -3.01
C TRP A 58 -9.62 8.07 -2.21
N PRO A 59 -10.86 8.55 -2.37
CA PRO A 59 -12.00 8.00 -1.64
C PRO A 59 -12.22 6.53 -2.02
N VAL A 60 -12.67 5.74 -1.05
CA VAL A 60 -12.98 4.32 -1.27
C VAL A 60 -14.24 4.22 -2.12
N GLU A 61 -14.09 3.80 -3.37
CA GLU A 61 -15.22 3.58 -4.27
C GLU A 61 -15.90 2.22 -4.01
N ARG A 62 -15.12 1.19 -3.68
CA ARG A 62 -15.61 -0.16 -3.42
C ARG A 62 -14.65 -0.96 -2.54
N ILE A 63 -15.22 -1.76 -1.64
CA ILE A 63 -14.48 -2.79 -0.89
C ILE A 63 -14.87 -4.15 -1.48
N GLY A 64 -13.92 -4.82 -2.11
CA GLY A 64 -14.06 -6.18 -2.62
C GLY A 64 -13.16 -7.14 -1.88
N GLU A 65 -13.54 -8.41 -1.82
CA GLU A 65 -12.62 -9.45 -1.39
C GLU A 65 -11.53 -9.63 -2.45
N ARG A 66 -10.28 -9.70 -2.00
CA ARG A 66 -9.17 -10.07 -2.89
C ARG A 66 -9.27 -11.57 -3.12
N GLU A 67 -9.53 -11.99 -4.36
CA GLU A 67 -9.33 -13.39 -4.74
C GLU A 67 -7.93 -13.83 -4.32
N ALA A 68 -7.85 -14.95 -3.62
CA ALA A 68 -6.58 -15.54 -3.22
C ALA A 68 -5.83 -15.91 -4.50
N ALA A 69 -4.69 -15.25 -4.73
CA ALA A 69 -3.70 -15.67 -5.70
C ALA A 69 -2.88 -16.83 -5.14
#